data_AF-A0A060CJ80-F1
#
_entry.id   AF-A0A060CJ80-F1
#
_cell.length_a   1.000
_cell.length_b   1.000
_cell.length_c   1.000
_cell.angle_alpha   90.00
_cell.angle_beta   90.00
_cell.angle_gamma   90.00
#
_symmetry.space_group_name_H-M   'P 1'
#
loop_
_entity.id
_entity.type
_entity.pdbx_description
1 polymer ?
#
loop_
_entity_poly.entity_id
_entity_poly.type
_entity_poly.pdbx_seq_one_letter_code
_entity_poly.pdbx_strand_id
1 'polypeptide(L)' 'GALYIHGDELKKTLGAHWTNWTPHAGQSWHSFNDYINFSDKTGWEKWWGKNGSAPTLVTTITPALMT' A
#
# COMPACT_ATOMS: atom_id res chain seq x y z
N GLY A 1 -0.84 -8.64 2.19
CA GLY A 1 -2.04 -8.28 1.51
C GLY A 1 -1.69 -8.06 0.09
N ALA A 2 -2.63 -8.40 -0.76
CA ALA A 2 -2.69 -7.94 -2.12
C ALA A 2 -4.08 -7.32 -2.31
N LEU A 3 -4.24 -6.48 -3.33
CA LEU A 3 -5.58 -6.11 -3.75
C LEU A 3 -6.22 -7.29 -4.49
N TYR A 4 -7.53 -7.49 -4.35
CA TYR A 4 -8.28 -8.49 -5.13
C TYR A 4 -8.44 -8.09 -6.60
N ILE A 5 -8.38 -6.79 -6.87
CA ILE A 5 -8.55 -6.19 -8.19
C ILE A 5 -7.21 -5.75 -8.78
N HIS A 6 -7.07 -5.88 -10.10
CA HIS A 6 -5.80 -5.65 -10.81
C HIS A 6 -6.02 -4.95 -12.15
N GLY A 7 -4.93 -4.46 -12.75
CA GLY A 7 -4.94 -3.90 -14.11
C GLY A 7 -5.92 -2.73 -14.28
N ASP A 8 -6.69 -2.76 -15.37
CA ASP A 8 -7.65 -1.70 -15.70
C ASP A 8 -8.77 -1.58 -14.67
N GLU A 9 -9.18 -2.70 -14.06
CA GLU A 9 -10.23 -2.71 -13.04
C GLU A 9 -9.79 -1.99 -11.76
N LEU A 10 -8.51 -2.15 -11.37
CA LEU A 10 -7.94 -1.41 -10.24
C LEU A 10 -7.98 0.10 -10.51
N LYS A 11 -7.53 0.54 -11.70
CA LYS A 11 -7.50 1.97 -12.04
C LYS A 11 -8.90 2.57 -12.14
N LYS A 12 -9.86 1.81 -12.68
CA LYS A 12 -11.26 2.22 -12.78
C LYS A 12 -11.92 2.32 -11.39
N THR A 13 -11.60 1.39 -10.50
CA THR A 13 -12.27 1.30 -9.19
C THR A 13 -11.61 2.20 -8.15
N LEU A 14 -10.28 2.17 -8.01
CA LEU A 14 -9.53 2.87 -6.96
C LEU A 14 -8.83 4.15 -7.43
N GLY A 15 -8.73 4.36 -8.75
CA GLY A 15 -7.95 5.45 -9.33
C GLY A 15 -6.45 5.13 -9.42
N ALA A 16 -5.65 6.15 -9.76
CA ALA A 16 -4.20 6.01 -9.93
C ALA A 16 -3.45 5.94 -8.60
N HIS A 17 -3.98 6.59 -7.55
CA HIS A 17 -3.47 6.52 -6.19
C HIS A 17 -4.61 6.11 -5.26
N TRP A 18 -4.29 5.44 -4.14
CA TRP A 18 -5.30 5.01 -3.18
C TRP A 18 -6.13 6.19 -2.62
N THR A 19 -5.57 7.40 -2.58
CA THR A 19 -6.27 8.63 -2.16
C THR A 19 -7.28 9.14 -3.19
N ASN A 20 -7.27 8.63 -4.42
CA ASN A 20 -8.26 8.99 -5.44
C ASN A 20 -9.59 8.27 -5.21
N TRP A 21 -9.56 7.13 -4.54
CA TRP A 21 -10.79 6.43 -4.19
C TRP A 21 -11.56 7.27 -3.16
N THR A 22 -12.88 7.31 -3.30
CA THR A 22 -13.78 7.95 -2.34
C THR A 22 -14.97 7.02 -2.08
N PRO A 23 -15.52 6.98 -0.86
CA PRO A 23 -16.67 6.13 -0.56
C PRO A 23 -17.89 6.53 -1.39
N HIS A 24 -18.63 5.53 -1.86
CA HIS A 24 -19.93 5.73 -2.50
C HIS A 24 -21.04 5.95 -1.45
N ALA A 25 -22.26 6.22 -1.92
CA ALA A 25 -23.42 6.33 -1.04
C ALA A 25 -23.58 5.06 -0.19
N GLY A 26 -23.61 5.23 1.14
CA GLY A 26 -23.69 4.12 2.11
C GLY A 26 -22.35 3.46 2.47
N GLN A 27 -21.23 3.89 1.86
CA GLN A 27 -19.89 3.45 2.23
C GLN A 27 -19.19 4.44 3.16
N SER A 28 -18.16 3.95 3.83
CA SER A 28 -17.21 4.78 4.58
C SER A 28 -15.80 4.58 4.03
N TRP A 29 -14.84 5.36 4.51
CA TRP A 29 -13.43 5.12 4.19
C TRP A 29 -12.95 3.71 4.51
N HIS A 30 -13.56 3.05 5.51
CA HIS A 30 -13.23 1.68 5.86
C HIS A 30 -13.62 0.68 4.78
N SER A 31 -14.61 1.00 3.93
CA SER A 31 -15.02 0.13 2.81
C SER A 31 -13.92 -0.05 1.76
N PHE A 32 -12.88 0.78 1.76
CA PHE A 32 -11.68 0.53 0.95
C PHE A 32 -11.04 -0.82 1.28
N ASN A 33 -11.13 -1.26 2.54
CA ASN A 33 -10.52 -2.50 2.99
C ASN A 33 -11.16 -3.75 2.35
N ASP A 34 -12.36 -3.64 1.81
CA ASP A 34 -13.03 -4.75 1.12
C ASP A 34 -12.26 -5.21 -0.13
N TYR A 35 -11.41 -4.33 -0.69
CA TYR A 35 -10.55 -4.66 -1.82
C TYR A 35 -9.23 -5.34 -1.43
N ILE A 36 -8.94 -5.50 -0.13
CA ILE A 36 -7.66 -6.04 0.38
C ILE A 36 -7.82 -7.51 0.79
N ASN A 37 -6.99 -8.37 0.22
CA ASN A 37 -6.80 -9.73 0.71
C ASN A 37 -5.91 -9.74 1.96
N PHE A 38 -6.52 -9.71 3.15
CA PHE A 38 -5.81 -9.73 4.42
C PHE A 38 -5.06 -11.04 4.70
N SER A 39 -5.46 -12.15 4.05
CA SER A 39 -4.87 -13.48 4.25
C SER A 39 -3.59 -13.70 3.45
N ASP A 40 -3.28 -12.85 2.47
CA ASP A 40 -2.05 -12.96 1.67
C ASP A 40 -0.82 -12.51 2.46
N LYS A 41 -0.19 -13.47 3.16
CA LYS A 41 1.05 -13.26 3.92
C LYS A 41 2.20 -12.81 3.03
N THR A 42 2.38 -13.43 1.87
CA THR A 42 3.45 -13.10 0.92
C THR A 42 3.30 -11.67 0.39
N GLY A 43 2.06 -11.25 0.09
CA GLY A 43 1.79 -9.86 -0.29
C GLY A 43 2.09 -8.87 0.83
N TRP A 44 1.90 -9.25 2.10
CA TRP A 44 2.17 -8.34 3.23
C TRP A 44 3.67 -8.09 3.36
N GLU A 45 4.48 -9.13 3.15
CA GLU A 45 5.94 -8.99 3.14
C GLU A 45 6.42 -8.05 2.03
N LYS A 46 5.74 -8.01 0.88
CA LYS A 46 6.07 -7.07 -0.20
C LYS A 46 5.69 -5.62 0.13
N TRP A 47 4.54 -5.42 0.77
CA TRP A 47 4.06 -4.08 1.10
C TRP A 47 4.78 -3.45 2.28
N TRP A 48 4.99 -4.23 3.34
CA TRP A 48 5.53 -3.72 4.59
C TRP A 48 6.91 -4.25 4.91
N GLY A 49 7.44 -5.27 4.23
CA GLY A 49 8.66 -5.96 4.65
C GLY A 49 8.39 -7.17 5.55
N LYS A 50 9.44 -7.93 5.85
CA LYS A 50 9.35 -9.14 6.68
C LYS A 50 8.82 -8.79 8.08
N ASN A 51 7.98 -9.67 8.63
CA ASN A 51 7.36 -9.50 9.96
C ASN A 51 6.49 -8.23 10.11
N GLY A 52 5.97 -7.66 9.01
CA GLY A 52 5.12 -6.46 9.07
C GLY A 52 5.86 -5.18 9.48
N SER A 53 7.19 -5.20 9.46
CA SER A 53 8.04 -4.07 9.83
C SER A 53 8.41 -3.29 8.59
N ALA A 54 7.87 -2.07 8.43
CA ALA A 54 8.20 -1.14 7.35
C ALA A 54 9.71 -1.18 7.05
N PRO A 55 10.13 -1.21 5.77
CA PRO A 55 11.55 -1.24 5.44
C PRO A 55 12.22 -0.08 6.16
N THR A 56 13.16 -0.41 7.04
CA THR A 56 13.94 0.59 7.77
C THR A 56 14.62 1.44 6.70
N LEU A 57 14.19 2.69 6.55
CA LEU A 57 14.88 3.65 5.71
C LEU A 57 16.27 3.82 6.32
N VAL A 58 17.25 3.12 5.77
CA VAL A 58 18.65 3.39 6.07
C VAL A 58 18.94 4.72 5.39
N THR A 59 18.73 5.81 6.11
CA THR A 59 19.20 7.13 5.72
C THR A 59 20.72 7.09 5.83
N THR A 60 21.40 6.68 4.77
CA THR A 60 22.85 6.76 4.68
C THR A 60 23.24 8.23 4.61
N ILE A 61 23.38 8.87 5.77
CA ILE A 61 24.11 10.14 5.90
C ILE A 61 25.58 9.82 5.62
N THR A 62 26.00 10.01 4.37
CA THR A 62 27.41 10.09 4.02
C THR A 62 27.97 11.36 4.68
N PRO A 63 28.86 11.29 5.68
CA PRO A 63 29.54 12.49 6.12
C PRO A 63 30.53 12.87 5.01
N ALA A 64 30.25 13.97 4.32
CA ALA A 64 31.25 14.61 3.48
C ALA A 64 32.39 15.06 4.42
N LEU A 65 33.53 14.38 4.31
CA LEU A 65 34.77 14.76 4.96
C LEU A 65 35.14 16.15 4.42
N MET A 66 34.98 17.18 5.25
CA MET A 66 35.53 18.50 4.98
C MET A 66 37.04 18.41 5.24
N THR A 67 37.82 18.47 4.16
CA THR A 67 39.28 18.69 4.19
C THR A 67 39.60 20.17 4.19
#